data_AF-A0A968YY01-F1
#
_entry.id   AF-A0A968YY01-F1
#
_cell.length_a   1.000
_cell.length_b   1.000
_cell.length_c   1.000
_cell.angle_alpha   90.00
_cell.angle_beta   90.00
_cell.angle_gamma   90.00
#
_symmetry.space_group_name_H-M   'P 1'
#
loop_
_entity.id
_entity.type
_entity.pdbx_description
1 polymer ?
#
loop_
_entity_poly.entity_id
_entity_poly.type
_entity_poly.pdbx_seq_one_letter_code
_entity_poly.pdbx_strand_id
1 'polypeptide(L)'
;MILSDAERQLTEALKTARGQRFGSLLKQTYALLGPRLTNSAREIKQQTGKLTPTDVGGLALQFSLCLKHTFDFLEDDRVLPSGTYDRLKDRGLKAKEVFKAVAVRSQAIEDTEYWEGGKP
;
A
#
# COMPACT_ATOMS: atom_id res chain seq x y z
N MET A 1 -12.03 -1.91 3.27
CA MET A 1 -11.56 -3.19 3.86
C MET A 1 -11.11 -2.93 5.30
N ILE A 2 -11.51 -3.74 6.27
CA ILE A 2 -11.15 -3.54 7.69
C ILE A 2 -10.07 -4.55 8.08
N LEU A 3 -8.99 -4.09 8.72
CA LEU A 3 -7.98 -4.96 9.33
C LEU A 3 -8.53 -5.57 10.62
N SER A 4 -8.32 -6.87 10.79
CA SER A 4 -8.57 -7.58 12.05
C SER A 4 -7.65 -7.08 13.16
N ASP A 5 -8.01 -7.36 14.42
CA ASP A 5 -7.21 -6.92 15.56
C ASP A 5 -5.79 -7.50 15.54
N ALA A 6 -5.64 -8.76 15.11
CA ALA A 6 -4.32 -9.39 14.95
C ALA A 6 -3.46 -8.68 13.89
N GLU A 7 -4.06 -8.31 12.75
CA GLU A 7 -3.37 -7.57 11.68
C GLU A 7 -2.96 -6.16 12.14
N ARG A 8 -3.83 -5.48 12.90
CA ARG A 8 -3.52 -4.18 13.51
C ARG A 8 -2.38 -4.28 14.51
N GLN A 9 -2.42 -5.25 15.42
CA GLN A 9 -1.36 -5.44 16.41
C GLN A 9 0.00 -5.71 15.75
N LEU A 10 0.04 -6.52 14.69
CA LEU A 10 1.26 -6.79 13.96
C LEU A 10 1.83 -5.55 13.26
N THR A 11 0.97 -4.77 12.59
CA THR A 11 1.39 -3.55 11.87
C THR A 11 1.86 -2.46 12.85
N GLU A 12 1.20 -2.30 14.00
CA GLU A 12 1.67 -1.38 15.06
C GLU A 12 2.99 -1.84 15.70
N ALA A 13 3.12 -3.14 15.99
CA ALA A 13 4.36 -3.71 16.52
C ALA A 13 5.52 -3.52 15.52
N LEU A 14 5.27 -3.64 14.21
CA LEU A 14 6.27 -3.48 13.17
C LEU A 14 6.85 -2.05 13.13
N LYS A 15 6.03 -1.02 13.37
CA LYS A 15 6.47 0.40 13.36
C LYS A 15 7.54 0.68 14.43
N THR A 16 7.43 0.05 15.58
CA THR A 16 8.32 0.27 16.73
C THR A 16 9.46 -0.75 16.80
N ALA A 17 9.32 -1.91 16.17
CA ALA A 17 10.34 -2.96 16.21
C ALA A 17 11.63 -2.57 15.49
N ARG A 18 12.75 -3.14 15.96
CA ARG A 18 14.10 -2.96 15.40
C ARG A 18 14.85 -4.30 15.40
N GLY A 19 15.93 -4.38 14.63
CA GLY A 19 16.83 -5.54 14.61
C GLY A 19 16.12 -6.85 14.26
N GLN A 20 16.51 -7.95 14.93
CA GLN A 20 15.95 -9.28 14.66
C GLN A 20 14.43 -9.35 14.88
N ARG A 21 13.90 -8.61 15.87
CA ARG A 21 12.46 -8.56 16.14
C ARG A 21 11.70 -7.95 14.97
N PHE A 22 12.24 -6.91 14.34
CA PHE A 22 11.66 -6.32 13.15
C PHE A 22 11.56 -7.34 12.00
N GLY A 23 12.65 -8.07 11.73
CA GLY A 23 12.66 -9.10 10.69
C GLY A 23 11.64 -10.22 10.93
N SER A 24 11.48 -10.66 12.18
CA SER A 24 10.47 -11.68 12.54
C SER A 24 9.04 -11.15 12.35
N LEU A 25 8.75 -9.94 12.83
CA LEU A 25 7.43 -9.33 12.66
C LEU A 25 7.11 -9.09 11.19
N LEU A 26 8.07 -8.62 10.39
CA LEU A 26 7.88 -8.42 8.96
C LEU A 26 7.47 -9.72 8.25
N LYS A 27 8.14 -10.84 8.56
CA LYS A 27 7.77 -12.16 8.03
C LYS A 27 6.36 -12.59 8.44
N GLN A 28 5.98 -12.35 9.68
CA GLN A 28 4.63 -12.66 10.17
C GLN A 28 3.58 -11.79 9.48
N THR A 29 3.85 -10.49 9.34
CA THR A 29 3.00 -9.56 8.60
C THR A 29 2.83 -10.01 7.15
N TYR A 30 3.91 -10.45 6.49
CA TYR A 30 3.86 -10.97 5.12
C TYR A 30 3.05 -12.26 5.01
N ALA A 31 3.18 -13.20 5.94
CA ALA A 31 2.38 -14.42 5.95
C ALA A 31 0.88 -14.15 6.11
N LEU A 32 0.52 -13.15 6.94
CA LEU A 32 -0.87 -12.86 7.24
C LEU A 32 -1.55 -11.93 6.22
N LEU A 33 -0.90 -10.80 5.90
CA LEU A 33 -1.45 -9.77 5.01
C LEU A 33 -1.10 -10.00 3.55
N GLY A 34 -0.03 -10.74 3.27
CA GLY A 34 0.55 -10.84 1.95
C GLY A 34 -0.42 -11.30 0.87
N PRO A 35 -1.15 -12.42 1.05
CA PRO A 35 -2.10 -12.89 0.04
C PRO A 35 -3.17 -11.85 -0.32
N ARG A 36 -3.69 -11.15 0.70
CA ARG A 36 -4.71 -10.09 0.51
C ARG A 36 -4.11 -8.88 -0.21
N LEU A 37 -2.92 -8.45 0.18
CA LEU A 37 -2.22 -7.33 -0.44
C LEU A 37 -1.92 -7.62 -1.92
N THR A 38 -1.39 -8.80 -2.23
CA THR A 38 -1.16 -9.26 -3.61
C THR A 38 -2.43 -9.24 -4.43
N ASN A 39 -3.52 -9.82 -3.91
CA ASN A 39 -4.77 -9.91 -4.65
C ASN A 39 -5.32 -8.51 -4.96
N SER A 40 -5.34 -7.61 -3.98
CA SER A 40 -5.76 -6.22 -4.21
C SER A 40 -4.86 -5.50 -5.22
N ALA A 41 -3.55 -5.73 -5.20
CA ALA A 41 -2.64 -5.16 -6.20
C ALA A 41 -2.90 -5.71 -7.61
N ARG A 42 -3.17 -7.01 -7.73
CA ARG A 42 -3.50 -7.64 -9.02
C ARG A 42 -4.83 -7.15 -9.56
N GLU A 43 -5.84 -7.01 -8.72
CA GLU A 43 -7.15 -6.44 -9.08
C GLU A 43 -7.00 -5.02 -9.64
N ILE A 44 -6.26 -4.14 -8.93
CA ILE A 44 -5.99 -2.78 -9.42
C ILE A 44 -5.28 -2.83 -10.77
N LYS A 45 -4.22 -3.65 -10.89
CA LYS A 45 -3.46 -3.79 -12.15
C LYS A 45 -4.33 -4.30 -13.31
N GLN A 46 -5.28 -5.19 -13.05
CA GLN A 46 -6.23 -5.67 -14.05
C GLN A 46 -7.20 -4.57 -14.48
N GLN A 47 -7.68 -3.75 -13.55
CA GLN A 47 -8.62 -2.67 -13.84
C GLN A 47 -7.98 -1.49 -14.58
N THR A 48 -6.76 -1.10 -14.20
CA THR A 48 -6.09 0.10 -14.72
C THR A 48 -5.02 -0.19 -15.76
N GLY A 49 -4.68 -1.46 -15.97
CA GLY A 49 -3.59 -1.94 -16.83
C GLY A 49 -2.18 -1.77 -16.25
N LYS A 50 -2.01 -1.01 -15.15
CA LYS A 50 -0.70 -0.79 -14.51
C LYS A 50 -0.82 -0.42 -13.03
N LEU A 51 0.19 -0.80 -12.25
CA LEU A 51 0.29 -0.37 -10.85
C LEU A 51 1.12 0.93 -10.78
N THR A 52 0.53 2.03 -10.31
CA THR A 52 1.25 3.29 -10.11
C THR A 52 1.77 3.43 -8.68
N PRO A 53 2.76 4.31 -8.41
CA PRO A 53 3.19 4.57 -7.04
C PRO A 53 2.06 5.05 -6.13
N THR A 54 1.09 5.79 -6.66
CA THR A 54 -0.11 6.22 -5.93
C THR A 54 -0.99 5.03 -5.56
N ASP A 55 -1.14 4.03 -6.43
CA ASP A 55 -1.89 2.80 -6.11
C ASP A 55 -1.20 2.02 -4.99
N VAL A 56 0.12 1.87 -5.05
CA VAL A 56 0.91 1.23 -3.99
C VAL A 56 0.81 2.02 -2.68
N GLY A 57 0.76 3.36 -2.76
CA GLY A 57 0.50 4.23 -1.61
C GLY A 57 -0.88 4.00 -0.98
N GLY A 58 -1.91 3.85 -1.80
CA GLY A 58 -3.26 3.50 -1.34
C GLY A 58 -3.29 2.15 -0.62
N LEU A 59 -2.63 1.14 -1.19
CA LEU A 59 -2.47 -0.17 -0.54
C LEU A 59 -1.69 -0.07 0.77
N ALA A 60 -0.61 0.72 0.81
CA ALA A 60 0.17 0.92 2.02
C ALA A 60 -0.70 1.51 3.16
N LEU A 61 -1.56 2.48 2.87
CA LEU A 61 -2.52 3.01 3.86
C LEU A 61 -3.56 1.96 4.25
N GLN A 62 -4.16 1.27 3.27
CA GLN A 62 -5.20 0.27 3.51
C GLN A 62 -4.72 -0.88 4.41
N PHE A 63 -3.45 -1.28 4.27
CA PHE A 63 -2.84 -2.37 5.02
C PHE A 63 -2.00 -1.89 6.20
N SER A 64 -1.99 -0.59 6.51
CA SER A 64 -1.16 0.01 7.59
C SER A 64 0.33 -0.32 7.50
N LEU A 65 0.86 -0.43 6.27
CA LEU A 65 2.26 -0.71 5.97
C LEU A 65 2.99 0.57 5.56
N CYS A 66 4.32 0.59 5.72
CA CYS A 66 5.12 1.66 5.14
C CYS A 66 5.26 1.44 3.63
N LEU A 67 5.40 2.54 2.88
CA LEU A 67 5.44 2.48 1.41
C LEU A 67 6.52 1.51 0.90
N LYS A 68 7.72 1.54 1.49
CA LYS A 68 8.83 0.67 1.08
C LYS A 68 8.47 -0.81 1.25
N HIS A 69 7.97 -1.22 2.43
CA HIS A 69 7.65 -2.64 2.66
C HIS A 69 6.53 -3.14 1.75
N THR A 70 5.59 -2.27 1.36
CA THR A 70 4.57 -2.61 0.38
C THR A 70 5.18 -2.86 -1.00
N PHE A 71 6.11 -2.01 -1.44
CA PHE A 71 6.85 -2.26 -2.69
C PHE A 71 7.67 -3.55 -2.61
N ASP A 72 8.51 -3.69 -1.58
CA ASP A 72 9.35 -4.88 -1.37
C ASP A 72 8.50 -6.16 -1.45
N PHE A 73 7.33 -6.15 -0.79
CA PHE A 73 6.41 -7.28 -0.82
C PHE A 73 5.87 -7.59 -2.22
N LEU A 74 5.44 -6.55 -2.96
CA LEU A 74 4.92 -6.71 -4.32
C LEU A 74 6.01 -7.11 -5.32
N GLU A 75 7.26 -6.78 -5.05
CA GLU A 75 8.42 -7.24 -5.82
C GLU A 75 8.74 -8.71 -5.52
N ASP A 76 8.73 -9.11 -4.24
CA ASP A 76 8.96 -10.48 -3.81
C ASP A 76 7.90 -11.44 -4.39
N ASP A 77 6.64 -11.01 -4.43
CA ASP A 77 5.53 -11.78 -5.03
C ASP A 77 5.40 -11.57 -6.56
N ARG A 78 6.39 -10.92 -7.18
CA ARG A 78 6.49 -10.70 -8.64
C ARG A 78 5.31 -9.96 -9.27
N VAL A 79 4.55 -9.21 -8.47
CA VAL A 79 3.51 -8.28 -8.97
C VAL A 79 4.17 -7.09 -9.67
N LEU A 80 5.29 -6.63 -9.10
CA LEU A 80 6.19 -5.64 -9.64
C LEU A 80 7.54 -6.28 -10.00
N PRO A 81 8.28 -5.73 -10.98
CA PRO A 81 9.66 -6.14 -11.22
C PRO A 81 10.56 -5.81 -10.02
N SER A 82 11.53 -6.66 -9.72
CA SER A 82 12.49 -6.40 -8.64
C SER A 82 13.26 -5.07 -8.85
N GLY A 83 13.54 -4.37 -7.75
CA GLY A 83 14.20 -3.06 -7.75
C GLY A 83 13.32 -1.93 -8.29
N THR A 84 12.00 -2.07 -8.29
CA THR A 84 11.09 -1.00 -8.71
C THR A 84 11.13 0.16 -7.72
N TYR A 85 11.07 -0.10 -6.41
CA TYR A 85 11.16 0.94 -5.40
C TYR A 85 12.45 1.74 -5.49
N ASP A 86 13.59 1.06 -5.57
CA ASP A 86 14.90 1.71 -5.61
C ASP A 86 15.03 2.58 -6.88
N ARG A 87 14.63 2.05 -8.05
CA ARG A 87 14.62 2.84 -9.30
C ARG A 87 13.70 4.05 -9.23
N LEU A 88 12.54 3.94 -8.59
CA LEU A 88 11.62 5.07 -8.42
C LEU A 88 12.19 6.10 -7.44
N LYS A 89 12.79 5.63 -6.35
CA LYS A 89 13.45 6.47 -5.34
C LYS A 89 14.62 7.24 -5.96
N ASP A 90 15.45 6.58 -6.76
CA ASP A 90 16.57 7.22 -7.48
C ASP A 90 16.09 8.27 -8.50
N ARG A 91 14.87 8.10 -9.03
CA ARG A 91 14.18 9.07 -9.89
C ARG A 91 13.43 10.16 -9.11
N GLY A 92 13.57 10.21 -7.79
CA GLY A 92 13.02 11.26 -6.94
C GLY A 92 11.68 10.93 -6.28
N LEU A 93 11.22 9.67 -6.27
CA LEU A 93 10.02 9.28 -5.55
C LEU A 93 10.15 9.56 -4.05
N LYS A 94 9.24 10.37 -3.50
CA LYS A 94 9.14 10.62 -2.05
C LYS A 94 7.83 10.07 -1.50
N ALA A 95 7.92 9.30 -0.41
CA ALA A 95 6.74 8.74 0.23
C ALA A 95 5.70 9.80 0.63
N LYS A 96 6.15 10.97 1.09
CA LYS A 96 5.28 12.11 1.43
C LYS A 96 4.45 12.59 0.22
N GLU A 97 5.06 12.66 -0.96
CA GLU A 97 4.40 13.10 -2.19
C GLU A 97 3.39 12.06 -2.67
N VAL A 98 3.74 10.78 -2.55
CA VAL A 98 2.81 9.67 -2.83
C VAL A 98 1.58 9.74 -1.93
N PHE A 99 1.75 9.85 -0.61
CA PHE A 99 0.60 9.92 0.29
C PHE A 99 -0.24 11.20 0.12
N LYS A 100 0.39 12.32 -0.25
CA LYS A 100 -0.35 13.53 -0.65
C LYS A 100 -1.20 13.28 -1.90
N ALA A 101 -0.65 12.62 -2.91
CA ALA A 101 -1.38 12.27 -4.12
C ALA A 101 -2.54 11.30 -3.84
N VAL A 102 -2.35 10.33 -2.92
CA VAL A 102 -3.42 9.44 -2.48
C VAL A 102 -4.55 10.23 -1.82
N ALA A 103 -4.24 11.15 -0.90
CA ALA A 103 -5.24 11.98 -0.24
C ALA A 103 -6.06 12.84 -1.21
N VAL A 104 -5.39 13.47 -2.19
CA VAL A 104 -6.07 14.24 -3.25
C VAL A 104 -7.00 13.35 -4.08
N ARG A 105 -6.56 12.14 -4.43
CA ARG A 105 -7.40 11.18 -5.17
C ARG A 105 -8.62 10.75 -4.37
N SER A 106 -8.47 10.50 -3.06
CA SER A 106 -9.58 10.14 -2.19
C SER A 106 -10.60 11.28 -2.07
N GLN A 107 -10.15 12.52 -1.88
CA GLN A 107 -11.02 13.70 -1.84
C GLN A 107 -11.79 13.90 -3.15
N ALA A 108 -11.13 13.70 -4.29
CA ALA A 108 -11.81 13.82 -5.59
C ALA A 108 -12.93 12.79 -5.75
N ILE A 109 -12.78 11.57 -5.22
CA ILE A 109 -13.85 10.54 -5.24
C ILE A 109 -15.03 10.98 -4.36
N GLU A 110 -14.76 11.44 -3.13
CA GLU A 110 -15.77 11.94 -2.20
C GLU A 110 -16.55 13.13 -2.80
N ASP A 111 -15.86 14.06 -3.46
CA ASP A 111 -16.50 15.19 -4.14
C ASP A 111 -17.38 14.73 -5.32
N THR A 112 -16.94 13.72 -6.08
CA THR A 112 -17.71 13.20 -7.23
C THR A 112 -18.98 12.47 -6.79
N GLU A 113 -18.91 11.69 -5.70
CA GLU A 113 -20.07 11.03 -5.09
C GLU A 113 -21.10 12.03 -4.55
N TYR A 114 -20.63 13.19 -4.04
CA TYR A 114 -21.51 14.26 -3.54
C TYR A 114 -22.30 14.95 -4.65
N TRP A 115 -21.72 15.09 -5.85
CA TRP A 115 -22.39 15.71 -6.99
C TRP A 115 -23.42 14.78 -7.67
N GLU A 116 -23.22 13.46 -7.69
CA GLU A 116 -24.19 12.52 -8.27
C GLU A 116 -25.41 12.25 -7.38
N GLY A 117 -25.31 12.51 -6.06
CA GLY A 117 -26.43 12.42 -5.11
C GLY A 117 -27.33 13.66 -5.04
N GLY A 118 -26.92 14.77 -5.65
CA GLY A 118 -27.66 16.02 -5.68
C GLY A 118 -28.42 16.22 -6.99
N LYS A 119 -29.55 15.54 -7.19
CA LYS A 119 -30.53 16.03 -8.17
C LYS A 119 -31.18 17.32 -7.64
N PRO A 120 -31.29 18.39 -8.45
CA PRO A 120 -32.10 19.56 -8.12
C PRO A 120 -33.58 19.22 -7.97
#